data_AF-A0A2N1SJH1-F1
#
_entry.id   AF-A0A2N1SJH1-F1
#
_cell.length_a   1.000
_cell.length_b   1.000
_cell.length_c   1.000
_cell.angle_alpha   90.00
_cell.angle_beta   90.00
_cell.angle_gamma   90.00
#
_symmetry.space_group_name_H-M   'P 1'
#
loop_
_entity.id
_entity.type
_entity.pdbx_description
1 polymer ?
#
loop_
_entity_poly.entity_id
_entity_poly.type
_entity_poly.pdbx_seq_one_letter_code
_entity_poly.pdbx_strand_id
1 'polypeptide(L)'
;MTALNKFIVAIDSYYLYAMRSTRRHFETIEGDPYASPFLYRFLEYYKDDIARYQPEFSLEPGKGWLAELILRGLNPVSLVIYRPAEGRAGSDEVEIGLDYATPGYRDLKSAEYYFGRAAERQVTFVAKASVPAHRRYLERIGFAPAGADASGTYRLTVDGSAR
;
A
#
# COMPACT_ATOMS: atom_id res chain seq x y z
N MET A 1 -20.60 12.22 44.34
CA MET A 1 -20.05 11.09 43.54
C MET A 1 -19.98 11.35 42.02
N THR A 2 -20.67 12.35 41.46
CA THR A 2 -20.75 12.56 40.00
C THR A 2 -19.61 13.39 39.40
N ALA A 3 -18.86 14.14 40.21
CA ALA A 3 -17.79 15.03 39.73
C ALA A 3 -16.57 14.27 39.19
N LEU A 4 -16.18 13.18 39.86
CA LEU A 4 -15.07 12.34 39.44
C LEU A 4 -15.36 11.66 38.08
N ASN A 5 -16.56 11.14 37.89
CA ASN A 5 -16.95 10.50 36.64
C ASN A 5 -16.99 11.49 35.47
N LYS A 6 -17.45 12.73 35.70
CA LYS A 6 -17.42 13.78 34.66
C LYS A 6 -15.98 14.17 34.28
N PHE A 7 -15.07 14.19 35.25
CA PHE A 7 -13.66 14.48 35.02
C PHE A 7 -12.97 13.38 34.19
N ILE A 8 -13.22 12.11 34.54
CA ILE A 8 -12.71 10.95 33.78
C ILE A 8 -13.25 11.00 32.34
N VAL A 9 -14.55 11.21 32.16
CA VAL A 9 -15.17 11.30 30.82
C VAL A 9 -14.57 12.44 29.99
N ALA A 10 -14.26 13.60 30.60
CA ALA A 10 -13.62 14.71 29.90
C ALA A 10 -12.19 14.38 29.45
N ILE A 11 -11.41 13.73 30.32
CA ILE A 11 -10.05 13.27 30.02
C ILE A 11 -10.08 12.21 28.91
N ASP A 12 -10.92 11.20 29.03
CA ASP A 12 -11.05 10.13 28.03
C ASP A 12 -11.50 10.72 26.69
N SER A 13 -12.44 11.65 26.69
CA SER A 13 -12.88 12.34 25.46
C SER A 13 -11.77 13.14 24.82
N TYR A 14 -10.96 13.85 25.61
CA TYR A 14 -9.78 14.57 25.14
C TYR A 14 -8.73 13.61 24.55
N TYR A 15 -8.41 12.51 25.22
CA TYR A 15 -7.47 11.50 24.70
C TYR A 15 -8.01 10.80 23.45
N LEU A 16 -9.30 10.48 23.39
CA LEU A 16 -9.93 9.91 22.19
C LEU A 16 -9.89 10.89 21.01
N TYR A 17 -10.10 12.18 21.27
CA TYR A 17 -9.97 13.24 20.26
C TYR A 17 -8.53 13.43 19.79
N ALA A 18 -7.57 13.50 20.73
CA ALA A 18 -6.14 13.62 20.44
C ALA A 18 -5.63 12.41 19.63
N MET A 19 -5.99 11.18 20.05
CA MET A 19 -5.71 9.94 19.31
C MET A 19 -6.34 9.95 17.92
N ARG A 20 -7.51 10.56 17.74
CA ARG A 20 -8.14 10.69 16.42
C ARG A 20 -7.34 11.61 15.48
N SER A 21 -6.61 12.58 16.03
CA SER A 21 -5.73 13.49 15.29
C SER A 21 -4.36 12.88 14.97
N THR A 22 -3.76 12.09 15.88
CA THR A 22 -2.46 11.42 15.65
C THR A 22 -2.54 10.21 14.72
N ARG A 23 -3.76 9.70 14.46
CA ARG A 23 -4.02 8.45 13.71
C ARG A 23 -3.70 8.49 12.21
N ARG A 24 -3.17 9.59 11.66
CA ARG A 24 -2.98 9.78 10.20
C ARG A 24 -1.56 10.16 9.77
N HIS A 25 -0.56 10.02 10.63
CA HIS A 25 0.83 10.17 10.18
C HIS A 25 1.27 8.84 9.58
N PHE A 26 0.95 8.69 8.29
CA PHE A 26 1.63 7.72 7.45
C PHE A 26 2.93 8.34 6.98
N GLU A 27 3.99 7.55 7.03
CA GLU A 27 5.32 7.91 6.56
C GLU A 27 5.80 6.81 5.63
N THR A 28 6.68 7.13 4.70
CA THR A 28 7.27 6.12 3.82
C THR A 28 8.78 6.17 3.90
N ILE A 29 9.39 5.00 3.95
CA ILE A 29 10.83 4.83 3.89
C ILE A 29 11.15 4.00 2.67
N GLU A 30 11.97 4.55 1.78
CA GLU A 30 12.53 3.81 0.65
C GLU A 30 13.55 2.78 1.16
N GLY A 31 13.55 1.61 0.54
CA GLY A 31 14.47 0.54 0.87
C GLY A 31 14.80 -0.30 -0.36
N ASP A 32 16.00 -0.89 -0.31
CA ASP A 32 16.39 -1.93 -1.25
C ASP A 32 15.85 -3.28 -0.74
N PRO A 33 14.94 -3.95 -1.47
CA PRO A 33 14.37 -5.22 -1.05
C PRO A 33 15.39 -6.37 -0.98
N TYR A 34 16.57 -6.22 -1.60
CA TYR A 34 17.66 -7.19 -1.58
C TYR A 34 18.72 -6.89 -0.53
N ALA A 35 19.01 -5.62 -0.26
CA ALA A 35 20.06 -5.22 0.68
C ALA A 35 19.55 -5.01 2.11
N SER A 36 18.25 -4.74 2.32
CA SER A 36 17.70 -4.46 3.65
C SER A 36 17.39 -5.76 4.43
N PRO A 37 18.09 -6.03 5.55
CA PRO A 37 17.81 -7.20 6.38
C PRO A 37 16.39 -7.18 6.96
N PHE A 38 15.86 -5.98 7.23
CA PHE A 38 14.51 -5.81 7.74
C PHE A 38 13.47 -6.22 6.69
N LEU A 39 13.60 -5.77 5.44
CA LEU A 39 12.66 -6.12 4.37
C LEU A 39 12.70 -7.61 4.05
N TYR A 40 13.90 -8.21 4.06
CA TYR A 40 14.04 -9.66 3.93
C TYR A 40 13.26 -10.41 5.02
N ARG A 41 13.42 -10.02 6.29
CA ARG A 41 12.68 -10.62 7.41
C ARG A 41 11.18 -10.39 7.32
N PHE A 42 10.75 -9.21 6.86
CA PHE A 42 9.34 -8.89 6.68
C PHE A 42 8.69 -9.79 5.63
N LEU A 43 9.32 -9.95 4.46
CA LEU A 43 8.84 -10.80 3.37
C LEU A 43 8.81 -12.27 3.79
N GLU A 44 9.84 -12.75 4.49
CA GLU A 44 9.90 -14.13 4.99
C GLU A 44 8.80 -14.40 6.02
N TYR A 45 8.56 -13.46 6.95
CA TYR A 45 7.54 -13.61 7.99
C TYR A 45 6.12 -13.66 7.42
N TYR A 46 5.83 -12.87 6.38
CA TYR A 46 4.50 -12.78 5.77
C TYR A 46 4.33 -13.63 4.51
N LYS A 47 5.33 -14.44 4.14
CA LYS A 47 5.38 -15.20 2.88
C LYS A 47 4.11 -15.98 2.55
N ASP A 48 3.60 -16.76 3.50
CA ASP A 48 2.42 -17.63 3.28
C ASP A 48 1.15 -16.81 3.02
N ASP A 49 1.03 -15.68 3.71
CA ASP A 49 -0.12 -14.80 3.57
C ASP A 49 -0.01 -13.94 2.31
N ILE A 50 1.20 -13.49 1.94
CA ILE A 50 1.47 -12.88 0.63
C ILE A 50 1.08 -13.85 -0.48
N ALA A 51 1.53 -15.11 -0.44
CA ALA A 51 1.22 -16.11 -1.45
C ALA A 51 -0.30 -16.39 -1.59
N ARG A 52 -1.07 -16.18 -0.53
CA ARG A 52 -2.53 -16.33 -0.55
C ARG A 52 -3.24 -15.22 -1.35
N TYR A 53 -2.73 -14.00 -1.29
CA TYR A 53 -3.36 -12.84 -1.92
C TYR A 53 -2.69 -12.39 -3.22
N GLN A 54 -1.38 -12.58 -3.36
CA GLN A 54 -0.59 -12.21 -4.54
C GLN A 54 0.34 -13.38 -4.92
N PRO A 55 -0.19 -14.55 -5.31
CA PRO A 55 0.63 -15.71 -5.67
C PRO A 55 1.54 -15.47 -6.89
N GLU A 56 1.20 -14.49 -7.73
CA GLU A 56 2.03 -14.03 -8.85
C GLU A 56 3.27 -13.23 -8.44
N PHE A 57 3.36 -12.80 -7.18
CA PHE A 57 4.50 -12.00 -6.72
C PHE A 57 5.78 -12.85 -6.66
N SER A 58 6.82 -12.36 -7.34
CA SER A 58 8.17 -12.90 -7.28
C SER A 58 9.17 -11.76 -7.30
N LEU A 59 10.06 -11.75 -6.30
CA LEU A 59 11.14 -10.76 -6.18
C LEU A 59 12.37 -11.23 -6.97
N GLU A 60 12.32 -11.10 -8.29
CA GLU A 60 13.38 -11.54 -9.20
C GLU A 60 14.59 -10.58 -9.20
N PRO A 61 15.80 -11.04 -8.82
CA PRO A 61 17.00 -10.21 -8.88
C PRO A 61 17.28 -9.66 -10.28
N GLY A 62 17.85 -8.45 -10.35
CA GLY A 62 18.24 -7.82 -11.62
C GLY A 62 17.10 -7.17 -12.41
N LYS A 63 15.87 -7.17 -11.87
CA LYS A 63 14.68 -6.56 -12.49
C LYS A 63 14.37 -5.12 -12.05
N GLY A 64 15.30 -4.48 -11.33
CA GLY A 64 15.14 -3.08 -10.90
C GLY A 64 14.02 -2.85 -9.87
N TRP A 65 13.69 -3.86 -9.05
CA TRP A 65 12.67 -3.73 -8.01
C TRP A 65 13.12 -2.77 -6.90
N LEU A 66 12.25 -1.82 -6.58
CA LEU A 66 12.36 -0.89 -5.47
C LEU A 66 11.30 -1.23 -4.42
N ALA A 67 11.55 -0.88 -3.17
CA ALA A 67 10.61 -1.09 -2.08
C ALA A 67 10.35 0.20 -1.31
N GLU A 68 9.10 0.42 -0.95
CA GLU A 68 8.65 1.50 -0.08
C GLU A 68 7.89 0.90 1.11
N LEU A 69 8.46 1.07 2.30
CA LEU A 69 7.85 0.64 3.55
C LEU A 69 6.97 1.77 4.11
N ILE A 70 5.69 1.50 4.28
CA ILE A 70 4.73 2.45 4.83
C ILE A 70 4.64 2.20 6.34
N LEU A 71 4.85 3.27 7.10
CA LEU A 71 4.81 3.28 8.55
C LEU A 71 3.57 4.03 9.04
N ARG A 72 3.09 3.67 10.23
CA ARG A 72 2.08 4.43 10.97
C ARG A 72 2.55 4.62 12.40
N GLY A 73 3.08 5.81 12.70
CA GLY A 73 3.73 6.09 13.99
C GLY A 73 4.92 5.15 14.24
N LEU A 74 5.84 5.08 13.28
CA LEU A 74 7.02 4.20 13.24
C LEU A 74 6.75 2.68 13.16
N ASN A 75 5.50 2.23 13.27
CA ASN A 75 5.15 0.82 13.08
C ASN A 75 5.05 0.49 11.59
N PRO A 76 5.76 -0.54 11.08
CA PRO A 76 5.61 -1.03 9.71
C PRO A 76 4.23 -1.62 9.48
N VAL A 77 3.43 -0.99 8.61
CA VAL A 77 2.04 -1.39 8.37
C VAL A 77 1.82 -2.00 6.98
N SER A 78 2.59 -1.58 5.98
CA SER A 78 2.45 -2.02 4.61
C SER A 78 3.79 -1.97 3.88
N LEU A 79 3.96 -2.82 2.89
CA LEU A 79 5.12 -2.85 2.01
C LEU A 79 4.63 -2.79 0.56
N VAL A 80 5.15 -1.84 -0.20
CA VAL A 80 4.94 -1.75 -1.64
C VAL A 80 6.25 -2.04 -2.35
N ILE A 81 6.24 -2.97 -3.30
CA ILE A 81 7.38 -3.26 -4.18
C ILE A 81 6.96 -2.95 -5.60
N TYR A 82 7.75 -2.13 -6.27
CA TYR A 82 7.42 -1.61 -7.59
C TYR A 82 8.67 -1.45 -8.45
N ARG A 83 8.48 -1.32 -9.75
CA ARG A 83 9.53 -0.96 -10.70
C ARG A 83 8.97 -0.08 -11.81
N PRO A 84 9.78 0.77 -12.45
CA PRO A 84 9.41 1.37 -13.72
C PRO A 84 9.08 0.27 -14.75
N ALA A 85 7.98 0.42 -15.50
CA ALA A 85 7.63 -0.54 -16.53
C ALA A 85 8.61 -0.43 -17.71
N GLU A 86 9.27 -1.53 -18.06
CA GLU A 86 10.13 -1.60 -19.26
C GLU A 86 9.25 -1.67 -20.52
N GLY A 87 9.56 -0.86 -21.54
CA GLY A 87 9.12 -1.15 -22.91
C GLY A 87 8.17 -0.16 -23.60
N ARG A 88 7.89 1.02 -23.04
CA ARG A 88 7.22 2.10 -23.79
C ARG A 88 7.95 3.42 -23.60
N ALA A 89 8.61 3.86 -24.68
CA ALA A 89 9.17 5.21 -24.73
C ALA A 89 8.03 6.22 -24.56
N GLY A 90 8.03 6.96 -23.44
CA GLY A 90 7.05 8.00 -23.15
C GLY A 90 5.85 7.61 -22.28
N SER A 91 5.84 6.43 -21.63
CA SER A 91 4.83 6.11 -20.61
C SER A 91 5.43 6.13 -19.20
N ASP A 92 4.92 6.99 -18.33
CA ASP A 92 5.18 6.96 -16.88
C ASP A 92 4.38 5.82 -16.23
N GLU A 93 4.62 4.58 -16.68
CA GLU A 93 4.01 3.38 -16.14
C GLU A 93 4.89 2.79 -15.04
N VAL A 94 4.28 2.46 -13.90
CA VAL A 94 4.94 1.79 -12.77
C VAL A 94 4.25 0.46 -12.51
N GLU A 95 5.00 -0.63 -12.58
CA GLU A 95 4.52 -1.95 -12.24
C GLU A 95 4.62 -2.17 -10.73
N ILE A 96 3.48 -2.47 -10.11
CA ILE A 96 3.38 -2.91 -8.72
C ILE A 96 3.54 -4.42 -8.70
N GLY A 97 4.66 -4.88 -8.16
CA GLY A 97 4.93 -6.30 -7.93
C GLY A 97 4.28 -6.80 -6.66
N LEU A 98 4.33 -6.01 -5.58
CA LEU A 98 3.71 -6.31 -4.30
C LEU A 98 3.03 -5.06 -3.74
N ASP A 99 1.80 -5.21 -3.27
CA ASP A 99 1.16 -4.25 -2.36
C ASP A 99 0.56 -5.04 -1.20
N TYR A 100 1.27 -5.05 -0.07
CA TYR A 100 0.94 -5.90 1.06
C TYR A 100 0.78 -5.10 2.35
N ALA A 101 -0.45 -5.01 2.84
CA ALA A 101 -0.75 -4.55 4.18
C ALA A 101 -0.75 -5.73 5.18
N THR A 102 -0.07 -5.53 6.31
CA THR A 102 -0.06 -6.48 7.43
C THR A 102 -1.48 -6.73 7.97
N PRO A 103 -1.80 -7.92 8.53
CA PRO A 103 -3.18 -8.31 8.87
C PRO A 103 -3.95 -7.30 9.74
N GLY A 104 -3.28 -6.62 10.67
CA GLY A 104 -3.88 -5.62 11.56
C GLY A 104 -4.16 -4.26 10.90
N TYR A 105 -3.67 -4.03 9.68
CA TYR A 105 -3.70 -2.75 9.00
C TYR A 105 -4.30 -2.82 7.57
N ARG A 106 -5.10 -3.84 7.29
CA ARG A 106 -5.84 -4.01 6.01
C ARG A 106 -7.10 -3.15 5.93
N ASP A 107 -7.01 -1.89 6.32
CA ASP A 107 -8.14 -0.95 6.34
C ASP A 107 -8.17 -0.01 5.12
N LEU A 108 -7.41 -0.34 4.07
CA LEU A 108 -7.19 0.42 2.82
C LEU A 108 -6.44 1.75 2.99
N LYS A 109 -6.30 2.28 4.20
CA LYS A 109 -5.74 3.62 4.40
C LYS A 109 -4.28 3.75 3.99
N SER A 110 -3.49 2.69 4.15
CA SER A 110 -2.09 2.70 3.67
C SER A 110 -2.01 2.77 2.15
N ALA A 111 -2.90 2.07 1.45
CA ALA A 111 -2.97 2.09 -0.01
C ALA A 111 -3.51 3.43 -0.53
N GLU A 112 -4.59 3.95 0.07
CA GLU A 112 -5.12 5.28 -0.22
C GLU A 112 -4.05 6.36 -0.03
N TYR A 113 -3.27 6.29 1.06
CA TYR A 113 -2.15 7.18 1.30
C TYR A 113 -1.06 7.05 0.22
N TYR A 114 -0.65 5.83 -0.11
CA TYR A 114 0.42 5.57 -1.08
C TYR A 114 0.07 6.04 -2.49
N PHE A 115 -1.06 5.55 -3.03
CA PHE A 115 -1.49 5.89 -4.39
C PHE A 115 -1.98 7.35 -4.49
N GLY A 116 -2.55 7.90 -3.41
CA GLY A 116 -2.91 9.32 -3.35
C GLY A 116 -1.71 10.25 -3.44
N ARG A 117 -0.58 9.93 -2.79
CA ARG A 117 0.66 10.70 -2.94
C ARG A 117 1.26 10.56 -4.34
N ALA A 118 1.17 9.36 -4.90
CA ALA A 118 1.75 9.09 -6.21
C ALA A 118 0.95 9.72 -7.37
N ALA A 119 -0.30 10.14 -7.12
CA ALA A 119 -1.12 10.99 -7.98
C ALA A 119 -0.40 12.25 -8.48
N GLU A 120 0.45 12.82 -7.63
CA GLU A 120 1.18 14.05 -7.94
C GLU A 120 2.20 13.86 -9.08
N ARG A 121 2.53 12.61 -9.41
CA ARG A 121 3.58 12.25 -10.37
C ARG A 121 3.07 11.96 -11.79
N GLN A 122 1.77 12.07 -12.06
CA GLN A 122 1.15 11.71 -13.37
C GLN A 122 1.52 10.28 -13.84
N VAL A 123 1.63 9.35 -12.89
CA VAL A 123 2.03 7.96 -13.13
C VAL A 123 0.80 7.07 -13.31
N THR A 124 0.89 6.09 -14.22
CA THR A 124 -0.08 4.99 -14.32
C THR A 124 0.47 3.76 -13.61
N PHE A 125 -0.24 3.27 -12.60
CA PHE A 125 0.11 2.04 -11.91
C PHE A 125 -0.46 0.84 -12.63
N VAL A 126 0.33 -0.22 -12.75
CA VAL A 126 -0.06 -1.51 -13.32
C VAL A 126 0.14 -2.58 -12.27
N ALA A 127 -0.91 -3.35 -11.97
CA ALA A 127 -0.85 -4.47 -11.04
C ALA A 127 -1.44 -5.72 -11.70
N LYS A 128 -0.97 -6.90 -11.28
CA LYS A 128 -1.56 -8.19 -11.67
C LYS A 128 -2.32 -8.76 -10.48
N ALA A 129 -3.45 -9.39 -10.77
CA ALA A 129 -4.30 -10.04 -9.78
C ALA A 129 -4.89 -11.34 -10.34
N SER A 130 -4.32 -12.46 -9.91
CA SER A 130 -4.81 -13.78 -10.32
C SER A 130 -6.01 -14.25 -9.49
N VAL A 131 -6.07 -13.87 -8.20
CA VAL A 131 -7.10 -14.35 -7.26
C VAL A 131 -8.25 -13.36 -7.06
N PRO A 132 -9.50 -13.82 -6.85
CA PRO A 132 -10.67 -12.94 -6.70
C PRO A 132 -10.57 -11.94 -5.55
N ALA A 133 -9.91 -12.32 -4.45
CA ALA A 133 -9.73 -11.42 -3.30
C ALA A 133 -8.88 -10.20 -3.65
N HIS A 134 -7.79 -10.40 -4.41
CA HIS A 134 -6.90 -9.34 -4.84
C HIS A 134 -7.57 -8.44 -5.90
N ARG A 135 -8.33 -9.03 -6.82
CA ARG A 135 -9.13 -8.28 -7.80
C ARG A 135 -10.09 -7.29 -7.13
N ARG A 136 -10.88 -7.78 -6.18
CA ARG A 136 -11.81 -6.94 -5.40
C ARG A 136 -11.09 -5.85 -4.60
N TYR A 137 -9.89 -6.13 -4.12
CA TYR A 137 -9.07 -5.13 -3.44
C TYR A 137 -8.63 -4.01 -4.38
N LEU A 138 -8.07 -4.35 -5.54
CA LEU A 138 -7.64 -3.39 -6.55
C LEU A 138 -8.80 -2.51 -7.03
N GLU A 139 -9.96 -3.13 -7.31
CA GLU A 139 -11.18 -2.40 -7.71
C GLU A 139 -11.64 -1.41 -6.63
N ARG A 140 -11.52 -1.75 -5.35
CA ARG A 140 -11.88 -0.84 -4.23
C ARG A 140 -10.95 0.35 -4.10
N ILE A 141 -9.69 0.20 -4.53
CA ILE A 141 -8.69 1.30 -4.54
C ILE A 141 -8.83 2.18 -5.78
N GLY A 142 -9.59 1.72 -6.79
CA GLY A 142 -9.87 2.47 -8.02
C GLY A 142 -9.12 1.95 -9.24
N PHE A 143 -8.41 0.82 -9.14
CA PHE A 143 -7.86 0.18 -10.33
C PHE A 143 -8.98 -0.39 -11.21
N ALA A 144 -8.85 -0.20 -12.51
CA ALA A 144 -9.74 -0.75 -13.53
C ALA A 144 -9.06 -1.89 -14.30
N PRO A 145 -9.82 -2.91 -14.74
CA PRO A 145 -9.27 -3.99 -15.57
C PRO A 145 -8.76 -3.46 -16.91
N ALA A 146 -7.58 -3.93 -17.30
CA ALA A 146 -6.87 -3.52 -18.51
C ALA A 146 -7.36 -4.23 -19.79
N GLY A 147 -8.65 -4.09 -20.13
CA GLY A 147 -9.25 -4.64 -21.36
C GLY A 147 -9.91 -6.02 -21.20
N ALA A 148 -10.70 -6.41 -22.22
CA ALA A 148 -11.60 -7.57 -22.17
C ALA A 148 -10.90 -8.95 -22.13
N ASP A 149 -9.65 -9.04 -22.59
CA ASP A 149 -8.88 -10.29 -22.70
C ASP A 149 -7.54 -10.29 -21.92
N ALA A 150 -7.25 -9.26 -21.12
CA ALA A 150 -6.02 -9.22 -20.33
C ALA A 150 -6.22 -9.94 -19.00
N SER A 151 -5.77 -11.20 -18.97
CA SER A 151 -5.76 -12.17 -17.87
C SER A 151 -5.30 -11.63 -16.49
N GLY A 152 -6.11 -10.81 -15.85
CA GLY A 152 -5.89 -10.32 -14.48
C GLY A 152 -4.98 -9.09 -14.37
N THR A 153 -4.80 -8.29 -15.43
CA THR A 153 -4.07 -7.02 -15.36
C THR A 153 -5.00 -5.86 -15.02
N TYR A 154 -4.58 -5.00 -14.09
CA TYR A 154 -5.32 -3.87 -13.58
C TYR A 154 -4.49 -2.60 -13.72
N ARG A 155 -5.13 -1.47 -14.04
CA ARG A 155 -4.50 -0.16 -14.17
C ARG A 155 -5.19 0.89 -13.32
N LEU A 156 -4.39 1.72 -12.67
CA LEU A 156 -4.85 2.92 -11.99
C LEU A 156 -4.13 4.11 -12.64
N THR A 157 -4.86 4.87 -13.44
CA THR A 157 -4.40 6.15 -13.96
C THR A 157 -4.85 7.23 -12.99
N VAL A 158 -3.89 7.90 -12.36
CA VAL A 158 -4.19 8.99 -11.46
C VAL A 158 -3.89 10.30 -12.17
N ASP A 159 -4.91 10.86 -12.80
CA ASP A 159 -4.83 12.19 -13.37
C ASP A 159 -4.73 13.21 -12.22
N GLY A 160 -3.76 14.12 -12.29
CA GLY A 160 -3.53 15.18 -11.29
C GLY A 160 -4.66 16.22 -11.18
N SER A 161 -5.92 15.85 -11.47
CA SER A 161 -7.11 16.70 -11.43
C SER A 161 -8.07 16.23 -10.34
N ALA A 162 -7.68 16.40 -9.09
CA ALA A 162 -8.63 16.56 -7.99
C ALA A 162 -8.04 17.57 -7.00
N ARG A 163 -8.57 18.78 -7.08
CA ARG A 163 -8.35 19.88 -6.14
C ARG A 163 -8.83 19.54 -4.74
#